data_AF-A0A6J7AJX2-F1
#
_entry.id   AF-A0A6J7AJX2-F1
#
_cell.length_a   1.000
_cell.length_b   1.000
_cell.length_c   1.000
_cell.angle_alpha   90.00
_cell.angle_beta   90.00
_cell.angle_gamma   90.00
#
_symmetry.space_group_name_H-M   'P 1'
#
loop_
_entity.id
_entity.type
_entity.pdbx_description
1 polymer ?
#
loop_
_entity_poly.entity_id
_entity_poly.type
_entity_poly.pdbx_seq_one_letter_code
_entity_poly.pdbx_strand_id
1 'polypeptide(L)'
;MIDKGTDVIYSAAGGSGAGNFAAATDAANAGMKVWTIGVDSDQYLTASKAEQKNMLTSMIKRVDRAVYDVIATAVAGSSVNDVLDDKAGIYGRQYNLALEGVGVSYSGGYITKYKAQIDAAAKAIKSGKIVVPTKP
;
A
#
# COMPACT_ATOMS: atom_id res chain seq x y z
N MET A 1 16.12 -6.42 -12.12
CA MET A 1 14.85 -5.99 -12.76
C MET A 1 15.12 -4.81 -13.68
N ILE A 2 15.72 -3.73 -13.16
CA ILE A 2 16.11 -2.55 -13.93
C ILE A 2 16.96 -2.90 -15.17
N ASP A 3 18.03 -3.70 -15.01
CA ASP A 3 18.89 -4.13 -16.15
C ASP A 3 18.14 -4.94 -17.21
N LYS A 4 16.98 -5.51 -16.86
CA LYS A 4 16.09 -6.23 -17.78
C LYS A 4 15.03 -5.32 -18.41
N GLY A 5 15.14 -4.01 -18.24
CA GLY A 5 14.25 -3.01 -18.84
C GLY A 5 12.97 -2.70 -18.06
N THR A 6 12.86 -3.12 -16.79
CA THR A 6 11.70 -2.74 -15.96
C THR A 6 11.68 -1.24 -15.68
N ASP A 7 10.55 -0.59 -15.94
CA ASP A 7 10.33 0.86 -15.79
C ASP A 7 9.48 1.23 -14.55
N VAL A 8 8.78 0.26 -13.95
CA VAL A 8 8.02 0.42 -12.70
C VAL A 8 8.25 -0.77 -11.77
N ILE A 9 8.60 -0.53 -10.51
CA ILE A 9 8.81 -1.59 -9.50
C ILE A 9 7.93 -1.34 -8.28
N TYR A 10 7.06 -2.30 -7.97
CA TYR A 10 6.29 -2.33 -6.72
C TYR A 10 7.02 -3.15 -5.65
N SER A 11 7.40 -2.52 -4.54
CA SER A 11 8.25 -3.13 -3.51
C SER A 11 7.47 -3.50 -2.26
N ALA A 12 6.77 -4.64 -2.28
CA ALA A 12 6.14 -5.23 -1.10
C ALA A 12 7.15 -5.93 -0.17
N ALA A 13 8.16 -5.19 0.30
CA ALA A 13 9.35 -5.75 0.96
C ALA A 13 9.75 -5.02 2.26
N GLY A 14 8.86 -4.22 2.85
CA GLY A 14 9.14 -3.47 4.09
C GLY A 14 10.46 -2.68 4.00
N GLY A 15 11.31 -2.78 5.02
CA GLY A 15 12.60 -2.08 5.08
C GLY A 15 13.55 -2.40 3.92
N SER A 16 13.52 -3.62 3.37
CA SER A 16 14.32 -3.98 2.19
C SER A 16 13.90 -3.21 0.94
N GLY A 17 12.66 -2.70 0.90
CA GLY A 17 12.16 -1.85 -0.18
C GLY A 17 12.93 -0.54 -0.36
N ALA A 18 13.62 -0.04 0.69
CA ALA A 18 14.47 1.14 0.58
C ALA A 18 15.62 0.95 -0.44
N GLY A 19 16.12 -0.28 -0.59
CA GLY A 19 17.11 -0.61 -1.61
C GLY A 19 16.59 -0.42 -3.04
N ASN A 20 15.29 -0.62 -3.27
CA ASN A 20 14.68 -0.32 -4.57
C ASN A 20 14.62 1.18 -4.86
N PHE A 21 14.40 2.02 -3.86
CA PHE A 21 14.37 3.48 -4.04
C PHE A 21 15.77 4.03 -4.35
N ALA A 22 16.79 3.53 -3.66
CA ALA A 22 18.18 3.81 -3.98
C ALA A 22 18.54 3.35 -5.41
N ALA A 23 18.24 2.11 -5.75
CA ALA A 23 18.53 1.55 -7.08
C ALA A 23 17.83 2.32 -8.22
N ALA A 24 16.57 2.72 -8.03
CA ALA A 24 15.85 3.54 -9.01
C ALA A 24 16.49 4.93 -9.14
N THR A 25 16.95 5.52 -8.03
CA THR A 25 17.67 6.81 -8.03
C THR A 25 18.98 6.72 -8.81
N ASP A 26 19.77 5.67 -8.56
CA ASP A 26 21.02 5.42 -9.28
C ASP A 26 20.78 5.18 -10.77
N ALA A 27 19.76 4.40 -11.11
CA ALA A 27 19.34 4.20 -12.51
C ALA A 27 18.97 5.53 -13.17
N ALA A 28 18.22 6.39 -12.49
CA ALA A 28 17.84 7.70 -13.03
C ALA A 28 19.05 8.62 -13.23
N ASN A 29 20.05 8.58 -12.33
CA ASN A 29 21.31 9.30 -12.50
C ASN A 29 22.11 8.78 -13.71
N ALA A 30 21.97 7.49 -14.05
CA ALA A 30 22.53 6.88 -15.25
C ALA A 30 21.66 7.09 -16.50
N GLY A 31 20.60 7.91 -16.43
CA GLY A 31 19.73 8.23 -17.57
C GLY A 31 18.57 7.25 -17.78
N MET A 32 18.37 6.28 -16.89
CA MET A 32 17.28 5.31 -16.95
C MET A 32 16.20 5.65 -15.91
N LYS A 33 15.09 6.23 -16.36
CA LYS A 33 13.95 6.52 -15.47
C LYS A 33 13.27 5.22 -15.06
N VAL A 34 13.27 4.94 -13.75
CA VAL A 34 12.50 3.86 -13.14
C VAL A 34 11.60 4.44 -12.06
N TRP A 35 10.33 4.07 -12.09
CA TRP A 35 9.35 4.42 -11.07
C TRP A 35 9.32 3.37 -9.96
N THR A 36 9.05 3.82 -8.74
CA THR A 36 8.88 2.95 -7.58
C THR A 36 7.49 3.13 -6.98
N ILE A 37 6.90 2.03 -6.53
CA ILE A 37 5.67 2.02 -5.73
C ILE A 37 6.02 1.49 -4.35
N GLY A 38 5.80 2.31 -3.33
CA GLY A 38 6.03 1.96 -1.93
C GLY A 38 4.91 1.12 -1.31
N VAL A 39 5.11 0.70 -0.06
CA VAL A 39 4.12 -0.04 0.75
C VAL A 39 4.01 0.50 2.17
N ASP A 40 2.95 0.07 2.85
CA ASP A 40 2.62 0.29 4.26
C ASP A 40 2.26 1.74 4.57
N SER A 41 3.17 2.67 4.35
CA SER A 41 2.98 4.11 4.61
C SER A 41 3.10 4.94 3.34
N ASP A 42 2.76 6.23 3.45
CA ASP A 42 3.06 7.20 2.41
C ASP A 42 4.57 7.50 2.43
N GLN A 43 5.34 6.59 1.84
CA GLN A 43 6.80 6.63 1.85
C GLN A 43 7.37 7.86 1.13
N TYR A 44 6.56 8.59 0.34
CA TYR A 44 6.96 9.86 -0.25
C TYR A 44 7.33 10.88 0.83
N LEU A 45 6.60 10.87 1.95
CA LEU A 45 6.80 11.81 3.06
C LEU A 45 8.10 11.56 3.83
N THR A 46 8.62 10.34 3.77
CA THR A 46 9.86 9.93 4.47
C THR A 46 11.05 9.77 3.52
N ALA A 47 10.81 9.73 2.21
CA ALA A 47 11.85 9.59 1.20
C ALA A 47 12.70 10.86 1.08
N SER A 48 13.96 10.69 0.67
CA SER A 48 14.81 11.80 0.29
C SER A 48 14.27 12.52 -0.95
N LYS A 49 14.68 13.78 -1.15
CA LYS A 49 14.31 14.55 -2.37
C LYS A 49 14.76 13.87 -3.67
N ALA A 50 15.82 13.07 -3.63
CA ALA A 50 16.28 12.33 -4.80
C ALA A 50 15.33 11.18 -5.13
N GLU A 51 14.97 10.38 -4.11
CA GLU A 51 14.05 9.25 -4.25
C GLU A 51 12.63 9.70 -4.62
N GLN A 52 12.15 10.83 -4.07
CA GLN A 52 10.83 11.41 -4.38
C GLN A 52 10.62 11.64 -5.88
N LYS A 53 11.69 11.91 -6.65
CA LYS A 53 11.57 12.10 -8.10
C LYS A 53 11.11 10.84 -8.81
N ASN A 54 11.39 9.67 -8.24
CA ASN A 54 11.11 8.35 -8.82
C ASN A 54 9.97 7.61 -8.13
N MET A 55 9.41 8.17 -7.06
CA MET A 55 8.32 7.55 -6.33
C MET A 55 6.97 7.89 -6.96
N LEU A 56 6.37 6.90 -7.62
CA LEU A 56 5.11 7.06 -8.34
C LEU A 56 3.92 7.19 -7.39
N THR A 57 3.89 6.36 -6.35
CA THR A 57 2.85 6.29 -5.31
C THR A 57 3.27 5.29 -4.21
N SER A 58 2.43 5.08 -3.20
CA SER A 58 2.53 3.98 -2.23
C SER A 58 1.19 3.28 -2.06
N MET A 59 1.23 1.95 -1.91
CA MET A 59 0.11 1.15 -1.42
C MET A 59 0.06 1.26 0.11
N ILE A 60 -0.92 2.00 0.61
CA ILE A 60 -1.08 2.25 2.05
C ILE A 60 -1.72 1.05 2.72
N LYS A 61 -1.20 0.66 3.88
CA LYS A 61 -1.77 -0.36 4.76
C LYS A 61 -1.83 0.19 6.19
N ARG A 62 -3.03 0.44 6.70
CA ARG A 62 -3.30 1.09 7.98
C ARG A 62 -3.15 0.14 9.17
N VAL A 63 -1.95 -0.44 9.33
CA VAL A 63 -1.60 -1.26 10.51
C VAL A 63 -1.67 -0.42 11.78
N ASP A 64 -1.34 0.87 11.70
CA ASP A 64 -1.50 1.86 12.78
C ASP A 64 -2.94 1.88 13.32
N ARG A 65 -3.93 1.94 12.43
CA ARG A 65 -5.35 1.91 12.80
C ARG A 65 -5.73 0.58 13.45
N ALA A 66 -5.31 -0.54 12.87
CA ALA A 66 -5.62 -1.85 13.40
C ALA A 66 -5.08 -2.04 14.83
N VAL A 67 -3.84 -1.62 15.08
CA VAL A 67 -3.23 -1.67 16.43
C VAL A 67 -3.96 -0.74 17.39
N TYR A 68 -4.28 0.48 16.96
CA TYR A 68 -5.04 1.44 17.77
C TYR A 68 -6.40 0.87 18.20
N ASP A 69 -7.18 0.33 17.25
CA ASP A 69 -8.52 -0.21 17.52
C ASP A 69 -8.46 -1.37 18.53
N VAL A 70 -7.47 -2.27 18.40
CA VAL A 70 -7.27 -3.39 19.34
C VAL A 70 -6.99 -2.87 20.74
N ILE A 71 -6.08 -1.91 20.90
CA ILE A 71 -5.74 -1.36 22.22
C ILE A 71 -6.93 -0.60 22.81
N ALA A 72 -7.58 0.26 22.01
CA ALA A 72 -8.68 1.09 22.46
C ALA A 72 -9.88 0.25 22.92
N THR A 73 -10.24 -0.80 22.17
CA THR A 73 -11.34 -1.70 22.55
C THR A 73 -11.00 -2.51 23.79
N ALA A 74 -9.77 -3.01 23.91
CA ALA A 74 -9.32 -3.73 25.09
C ALA A 74 -9.37 -2.87 26.36
N VAL A 75 -8.91 -1.61 26.30
CA VAL A 75 -9.01 -0.65 27.41
C VAL A 75 -10.46 -0.39 27.80
N ALA A 76 -11.37 -0.35 26.82
CA ALA A 76 -12.81 -0.21 27.06
C ALA A 76 -13.51 -1.50 27.54
N GLY A 77 -12.77 -2.58 27.78
CA GLY A 77 -13.32 -3.88 28.20
C GLY A 77 -14.08 -4.62 27.10
N SER A 78 -13.78 -4.32 25.83
CA SER A 78 -14.40 -4.89 24.64
C SER A 78 -13.35 -5.45 23.66
N SER A 79 -13.78 -5.99 22.53
CA SER A 79 -12.90 -6.51 21.48
C SER A 79 -13.34 -6.02 20.11
N VAL A 80 -12.37 -5.70 19.26
CA VAL A 80 -12.61 -5.36 17.85
C VAL A 80 -12.63 -6.61 16.94
N ASN A 81 -12.30 -7.78 17.45
CA ASN A 81 -12.22 -8.99 16.62
C ASN A 81 -13.60 -9.55 16.30
N ASP A 82 -13.81 -9.89 15.02
CA ASP A 82 -14.95 -10.65 14.56
C ASP A 82 -14.65 -12.17 14.65
N VAL A 83 -15.70 -13.00 14.62
CA VAL A 83 -15.55 -14.47 14.50
C VAL A 83 -15.38 -14.81 13.02
N LEU A 84 -14.19 -15.28 12.62
CA LEU A 84 -13.88 -15.58 11.22
C LEU A 84 -14.09 -17.07 10.91
N ASP A 85 -13.72 -17.95 11.84
CA ASP A 85 -14.03 -19.37 11.81
C ASP A 85 -14.12 -19.88 13.25
N ASP A 86 -15.35 -20.01 13.74
CA ASP A 86 -15.63 -20.46 15.11
C ASP A 86 -15.12 -21.88 15.37
N LYS A 87 -15.21 -22.77 14.36
CA LYS A 87 -14.80 -24.18 14.49
C LYS A 87 -13.28 -24.31 14.57
N ALA A 88 -12.56 -23.45 13.85
CA ALA A 88 -11.10 -23.40 13.90
C ALA A 88 -10.56 -22.47 15.00
N GLY A 89 -11.43 -21.78 15.76
CA GLY A 89 -11.04 -20.81 16.78
C GLY A 89 -10.34 -19.57 16.21
N ILE A 90 -10.67 -19.16 14.99
CA ILE A 90 -10.05 -18.03 14.30
C ILE A 90 -10.91 -16.78 14.52
N TYR A 91 -10.33 -15.81 15.21
CA TYR A 91 -10.91 -14.50 15.47
C TYR A 91 -10.00 -13.41 14.92
N GLY A 92 -10.57 -12.34 14.40
CA GLY A 92 -9.82 -11.23 13.86
C GLY A 92 -10.70 -10.23 13.15
N ARG A 93 -10.10 -9.13 12.69
CA ARG A 93 -10.79 -8.12 11.90
C ARG A 93 -10.08 -7.91 10.58
N GLN A 94 -10.85 -7.89 9.49
CA GLN A 94 -10.30 -7.58 8.17
C GLN A 94 -10.33 -6.07 7.93
N TYR A 95 -9.16 -5.49 7.68
CA TYR A 95 -9.02 -4.07 7.34
C TYR A 95 -8.86 -3.93 5.81
N ASN A 96 -9.98 -4.01 5.10
CA ASN A 96 -10.01 -3.97 3.64
C ASN A 96 -10.21 -2.55 3.09
N LEU A 97 -10.36 -2.41 1.77
CA LEU A 97 -10.58 -1.12 1.11
C LEU A 97 -11.91 -0.45 1.54
N ALA A 98 -12.95 -1.21 1.86
CA ALA A 98 -14.23 -0.68 2.33
C ALA A 98 -14.12 -0.07 3.73
N LEU A 99 -13.27 -0.65 4.58
CA LEU A 99 -12.95 -0.16 5.92
C LEU A 99 -11.75 0.79 5.95
N GLU A 100 -11.28 1.23 4.77
CA GLU A 100 -10.13 2.14 4.62
C GLU A 100 -8.85 1.61 5.30
N GLY A 101 -8.74 0.29 5.41
CA GLY A 101 -7.59 -0.41 5.94
C GLY A 101 -6.42 -0.48 4.96
N VAL A 102 -6.72 -0.36 3.67
CA VAL A 102 -5.74 -0.23 2.59
C VAL A 102 -6.15 0.89 1.64
N GLY A 103 -5.19 1.43 0.90
CA GLY A 103 -5.43 2.52 -0.04
C GLY A 103 -4.22 2.86 -0.91
N VAL A 104 -4.28 4.01 -1.57
CA VAL A 104 -3.21 4.51 -2.43
C VAL A 104 -2.86 5.96 -2.05
N SER A 105 -1.58 6.29 -2.08
CA SER A 105 -1.09 7.67 -1.89
C SER A 105 -1.16 8.47 -3.19
N TYR A 106 -1.55 9.73 -3.11
CA TYR A 106 -1.46 10.69 -4.23
C TYR A 106 -0.29 11.66 -4.08
N SER A 107 0.56 11.47 -3.07
CA SER A 107 1.77 12.26 -2.86
C SER A 107 2.70 12.17 -4.08
N GLY A 108 3.40 13.27 -4.38
CA GLY A 108 4.15 13.45 -5.63
C GLY A 108 3.29 13.82 -6.85
N GLY A 109 1.98 13.59 -6.83
CA GLY A 109 1.04 14.07 -7.84
C GLY A 109 1.05 13.33 -9.18
N TYR A 110 1.94 12.36 -9.37
CA TYR A 110 2.14 11.66 -10.65
C TYR A 110 0.92 10.84 -11.11
N ILE A 111 0.12 10.36 -10.16
CA ILE A 111 -1.08 9.55 -10.45
C ILE A 111 -2.40 10.33 -10.29
N THR A 112 -2.36 11.62 -9.93
CA THR A 112 -3.58 12.42 -9.67
C THR A 112 -4.50 12.49 -10.89
N LYS A 113 -3.94 12.54 -12.09
CA LYS A 113 -4.72 12.50 -13.35
C LYS A 113 -5.55 11.21 -13.52
N TYR A 114 -5.20 10.14 -12.82
CA TYR A 114 -5.91 8.85 -12.86
C TYR A 114 -6.87 8.65 -11.69
N LYS A 115 -7.02 9.63 -10.80
CA LYS A 115 -7.82 9.52 -9.58
C LYS A 115 -9.23 9.00 -9.86
N ALA A 116 -9.90 9.52 -10.89
CA ALA A 116 -11.26 9.08 -11.24
C ALA A 116 -11.32 7.58 -11.61
N GLN A 117 -10.33 7.06 -12.34
CA GLN A 117 -10.26 5.65 -12.73
C GLN A 117 -9.97 4.76 -11.52
N ILE A 118 -9.05 5.21 -10.65
CA ILE A 118 -8.70 4.51 -9.41
C ILE A 118 -9.90 4.45 -8.46
N ASP A 119 -10.59 5.58 -8.25
CA ASP A 119 -11.79 5.65 -7.42
C ASP A 119 -12.92 4.77 -7.96
N ALA A 120 -13.09 4.71 -9.29
CA ALA A 120 -14.06 3.83 -9.93
C ALA A 120 -13.73 2.35 -9.71
N ALA A 121 -12.47 1.94 -9.85
CA ALA A 121 -12.00 0.59 -9.55
C ALA A 121 -12.22 0.25 -8.06
N ALA A 122 -11.84 1.17 -7.16
CA ALA A 122 -12.06 1.03 -5.72
C ALA A 122 -13.55 0.84 -5.39
N LYS A 123 -14.44 1.63 -5.99
CA LYS A 123 -15.89 1.49 -5.82
C LYS A 123 -16.39 0.12 -6.29
N ALA A 124 -15.91 -0.36 -7.44
CA ALA A 124 -16.29 -1.66 -7.97
C ALA A 124 -15.78 -2.82 -7.11
N ILE A 125 -14.59 -2.70 -6.50
CA ILE A 125 -14.07 -3.68 -5.51
C ILE A 125 -14.93 -3.65 -4.25
N LYS A 126 -15.21 -2.46 -3.69
CA LYS A 126 -16.04 -2.30 -2.49
C LYS A 126 -17.45 -2.86 -2.67
N SER A 127 -18.02 -2.75 -3.87
CA SER A 127 -19.36 -3.28 -4.16
C SER A 127 -19.38 -4.77 -4.51
N GLY A 128 -18.23 -5.45 -4.56
CA GLY A 128 -18.11 -6.84 -4.99
C GLY A 128 -18.29 -7.06 -6.50
N LYS A 129 -18.44 -5.99 -7.30
CA LYS A 129 -18.50 -6.09 -8.76
C LYS A 129 -17.17 -6.59 -9.34
N ILE A 130 -16.06 -6.19 -8.72
CA ILE A 130 -14.74 -6.73 -8.98
C ILE A 130 -14.33 -7.54 -7.75
N VAL A 131 -14.03 -8.82 -7.96
CA VAL A 131 -13.45 -9.69 -6.95
C VAL A 131 -11.97 -9.85 -7.29
N VAL A 132 -11.10 -9.34 -6.41
CA VAL A 132 -9.65 -9.44 -6.58
C VAL A 132 -9.22 -10.88 -6.27
N PRO A 133 -8.49 -11.57 -7.17
CA PRO A 133 -7.98 -12.91 -6.91
C PRO A 133 -7.05 -12.95 -5.69
N THR A 134 -7.13 -14.02 -4.90
CA THR A 134 -6.28 -14.23 -3.72
C THR A 134 -5.07 -15.14 -3.99
N LYS A 135 -4.95 -15.63 -5.23
CA LYS A 135 -3.85 -16.48 -5.69
C LYS A 135 -3.28 -15.88 -7.00
N PRO A 136 -1.95 -15.89 -7.18
CA PRO A 136 -1.31 -15.49 -8.44
C PRO A 136 -1.71 -16.40 -9.62
#